data_AF-A0A3B9VXZ6-F1
#
_entry.id   AF-A0A3B9VXZ6-F1
#
_cell.length_a   1.000
_cell.length_b   1.000
_cell.length_c   1.000
_cell.angle_alpha   90.00
_cell.angle_beta   90.00
_cell.angle_gamma   90.00
#
_symmetry.space_group_name_H-M   'P 1'
#
loop_
_entity.id
_entity.type
_entity.pdbx_description
1 polymer ?
#
loop_
_entity_poly.entity_id
_entity_poly.type
_entity_poly.pdbx_seq_one_letter_code
_entity_poly.pdbx_strand_id
1 'polypeptide(L)'
;MTAFAFADEPVRSSGVTLSVGSADGLTLDGSALLHPGEEYRFPLLIAEGGGAARPMTVEDMETYRIKVFAKDGAGAMADAGRLESGRQQYLSLTPADIFTVSTQEVKYTVALQKKNSDDTLSQVTVQWKVGYPAIDDSQLGASTAIDLSAPVITKEQFAAIQKAAGAGQASFTGSGWQFDVRLLDQDAANFHYSAQNIREISDQYPDADFRFLRFGGKPSFDFSGRLTLDVREVLDQYDEIYLYRYLDGVLYALKYDLDRDAQTISIQTKQLGSYVISDTRIPNGTAVHGASSGGSFVSGADKDNPSTGGAGFIGIIPALAVLFATGGAAAVAKSRRK
;
A
#
# COMPACT_ATOMS: atom_id res chain seq x y z
N MET A 1 14.09 24.26 -12.01
CA MET A 1 12.92 25.15 -11.94
C MET A 1 12.09 24.69 -10.75
N THR A 2 11.90 25.53 -9.74
CA THR A 2 11.09 25.21 -8.55
C THR A 2 9.62 25.45 -8.90
N ALA A 3 8.78 24.42 -8.84
CA ALA A 3 7.36 24.53 -9.15
C ALA A 3 6.58 24.86 -7.87
N PHE A 4 5.62 25.79 -7.96
CA PHE A 4 4.75 26.17 -6.83
C PHE A 4 3.29 26.02 -7.26
N ALA A 5 2.46 25.44 -6.40
CA ALA A 5 1.00 25.54 -6.53
C ALA A 5 0.54 26.76 -5.75
N PHE A 6 -0.08 27.71 -6.44
CA PHE A 6 -0.72 28.88 -5.85
C PHE A 6 -2.20 28.61 -5.62
N ALA A 7 -2.81 29.37 -4.69
CA ALA A 7 -4.22 29.24 -4.35
C ALA A 7 -5.12 29.30 -5.59
N ASP A 8 -6.12 28.41 -5.67
CA ASP A 8 -7.13 28.40 -6.74
C ASP A 8 -7.94 29.71 -6.78
N GLU A 9 -8.09 30.40 -5.64
CA GLU A 9 -8.58 31.79 -5.52
C GLU A 9 -8.39 32.28 -4.06
N PRO A 10 -8.08 33.58 -3.83
CA PRO A 10 -8.18 34.16 -2.49
C PRO A 10 -9.65 34.25 -2.07
N VAL A 11 -10.05 33.43 -1.07
CA VAL A 11 -11.45 33.34 -0.62
C VAL A 11 -11.98 34.69 -0.09
N ARG A 12 -11.09 35.57 0.42
CA ARG A 12 -11.31 37.01 0.65
C ARG A 12 -9.96 37.76 0.56
N SER A 13 -9.98 39.06 0.25
CA SER A 13 -8.78 39.93 0.21
C SER A 13 -8.21 40.19 1.62
N SER A 14 -7.73 39.14 2.29
CA SER A 14 -7.15 39.17 3.64
C SER A 14 -5.72 39.73 3.65
N GLY A 15 -5.13 39.95 2.47
CA GLY A 15 -3.73 40.33 2.31
C GLY A 15 -2.75 39.18 2.59
N VAL A 16 -3.23 37.99 2.97
CA VAL A 16 -2.41 36.84 3.32
C VAL A 16 -2.67 35.69 2.35
N THR A 17 -1.61 35.12 1.77
CA THR A 17 -1.68 33.99 0.85
C THR A 17 -0.86 32.81 1.35
N LEU A 18 -1.42 31.62 1.17
CA LEU A 18 -0.75 30.34 1.39
C LEU A 18 -0.32 29.75 0.04
N SER A 19 0.87 29.16 -0.01
CA SER A 19 1.25 28.27 -1.11
C SER A 19 1.97 27.03 -0.59
N VAL A 20 1.94 25.97 -1.40
CA VAL A 20 2.66 24.72 -1.16
C VAL A 20 3.79 24.65 -2.20
N GLY A 21 5.02 24.49 -1.74
CA GLY A 21 6.17 24.31 -2.61
C GLY A 21 6.37 22.85 -3.01
N SER A 22 7.01 22.62 -4.16
CA SER A 22 7.43 21.29 -4.59
C SER A 22 8.47 20.70 -3.62
N ALA A 23 8.33 19.41 -3.32
CA ALA A 23 9.40 18.61 -2.71
C ALA A 23 10.16 17.89 -3.83
N ASP A 24 11.50 17.96 -3.83
CA ASP A 24 12.36 17.16 -4.74
C ASP A 24 12.00 17.20 -6.24
N GLY A 25 11.40 18.31 -6.70
CA GLY A 25 10.97 18.48 -8.09
C GLY A 25 9.62 17.85 -8.44
N LEU A 26 8.91 17.27 -7.47
CA LEU A 26 7.56 16.75 -7.65
C LEU A 26 6.57 17.90 -7.89
N THR A 27 5.83 17.79 -8.98
CA THR A 27 4.71 18.67 -9.31
C THR A 27 3.53 18.43 -8.37
N LEU A 28 2.64 19.41 -8.29
CA LEU A 28 1.50 19.43 -7.37
C LEU A 28 0.15 19.38 -8.10
N ASP A 29 0.20 19.13 -9.42
CA ASP A 29 -0.90 19.24 -10.39
C ASP A 29 -1.51 17.87 -10.75
N GLY A 30 -1.12 16.80 -10.06
CA GLY A 30 -1.56 15.44 -10.34
C GLY A 30 -0.70 14.66 -11.33
N SER A 31 0.35 15.27 -11.90
CA SER A 31 1.26 14.56 -12.81
C SER A 31 2.32 13.73 -12.09
N ALA A 32 2.75 14.15 -10.89
CA ALA A 32 3.71 13.42 -10.08
C ALA A 32 3.12 12.14 -9.47
N LEU A 33 3.94 11.10 -9.45
CA LEU A 33 3.67 9.81 -8.81
C LEU A 33 4.35 9.77 -7.44
N LEU A 34 3.59 9.42 -6.41
CA LEU A 34 4.07 9.12 -5.07
C LEU A 34 4.05 7.61 -4.85
N HIS A 35 5.15 7.08 -4.34
CA HIS A 35 5.32 5.66 -4.11
C HIS A 35 4.84 5.28 -2.70
N PRO A 36 4.11 4.15 -2.56
CA PRO A 36 3.77 3.58 -1.27
C PRO A 36 4.97 3.42 -0.33
N GLY A 37 4.77 3.74 0.95
CA GLY A 37 5.79 3.59 2.01
C GLY A 37 6.86 4.68 2.06
N GLU A 38 6.91 5.60 1.10
CA GLU A 38 7.83 6.75 1.12
C GLU A 38 7.20 7.96 1.84
N GLU A 39 8.00 8.74 2.55
CA GLU A 39 7.57 9.98 3.18
C GLU A 39 7.94 11.19 2.30
N TYR A 40 6.94 12.02 1.97
CA TYR A 40 7.11 13.22 1.16
C TYR A 40 6.83 14.48 1.98
N ARG A 41 7.69 15.50 1.86
CA ARG A 41 7.62 16.73 2.66
C ARG A 41 7.56 17.98 1.80
N PHE A 42 6.37 18.55 1.67
CA PHE A 42 6.13 19.73 0.85
C PHE A 42 6.20 21.01 1.71
N PRO A 43 7.14 21.93 1.45
CA PRO A 43 7.27 23.14 2.25
C PRO A 43 6.04 24.04 2.13
N LEU A 44 5.56 24.55 3.26
CA LEU A 44 4.49 25.53 3.28
C LEU A 44 5.08 26.95 3.28
N LEU A 45 4.52 27.81 2.44
CA LEU A 45 4.95 29.19 2.26
C LEU A 45 3.78 30.14 2.55
N ILE A 46 4.12 31.31 3.09
CA ILE A 46 3.17 32.38 3.39
C ILE A 46 3.65 33.68 2.78
N ALA A 47 2.73 34.48 2.25
CA ALA A 47 2.96 35.86 1.84
C ALA A 47 1.93 36.77 2.49
N GLU A 48 2.37 37.93 2.98
CA GLU A 48 1.54 38.90 3.70
C GLU A 48 1.67 40.28 3.05
N GLY A 49 0.56 41.01 2.95
CA GLY A 49 0.51 42.37 2.42
C GLY A 49 0.95 42.51 0.95
N GLY A 50 0.89 41.44 0.16
CA GLY A 50 1.44 41.42 -1.21
C GLY A 50 2.96 41.33 -1.29
N GLY A 51 3.63 41.01 -0.18
CA GLY A 51 5.06 40.72 -0.14
C GLY A 51 5.43 39.39 -0.81
N ALA A 52 6.73 39.13 -0.93
CA ALA A 52 7.25 37.88 -1.46
C ALA A 52 6.90 36.70 -0.52
N ALA A 53 6.61 35.53 -1.11
CA ALA A 53 6.36 34.32 -0.35
C ALA A 53 7.63 33.89 0.40
N ARG A 54 7.49 33.61 1.69
CA ARG A 54 8.55 33.11 2.58
C ARG A 54 8.16 31.77 3.21
N PRO A 55 9.12 30.95 3.64
CA PRO A 55 8.85 29.80 4.50
C PRO A 55 7.96 30.18 5.69
N MET A 56 6.91 29.39 5.89
CA MET A 56 6.07 29.51 7.06
C MET A 56 6.79 28.91 8.28
N THR A 57 6.81 29.63 9.40
CA THR A 57 7.57 29.28 10.60
C THR A 57 6.66 28.86 11.74
N VAL A 58 7.24 28.47 12.88
CA VAL A 58 6.48 28.20 14.12
C VAL A 58 5.82 29.47 14.67
N GLU A 59 6.44 30.64 14.49
CA GLU A 59 5.89 31.93 14.94
C GLU A 59 4.60 32.27 14.18
N ASP A 60 4.53 31.94 12.88
CA ASP A 60 3.30 32.09 12.10
C ASP A 60 2.14 31.25 12.68
N MET A 61 2.44 30.10 13.31
CA MET A 61 1.46 29.20 13.94
C MET A 61 0.93 29.70 15.29
N GLU A 62 1.49 30.80 15.83
CA GLU A 62 0.89 31.53 16.94
C GLU A 62 -0.34 32.31 16.49
N THR A 63 -0.32 32.83 15.24
CA THR A 63 -1.38 33.65 14.66
C THR A 63 -2.36 32.85 13.80
N TYR A 64 -1.81 31.93 13.01
CA TYR A 64 -2.54 31.16 12.02
C TYR A 64 -2.65 29.69 12.42
N ARG A 65 -3.57 28.98 11.77
CA ARG A 65 -3.68 27.52 11.81
C ARG A 65 -3.84 27.00 10.39
N ILE A 66 -3.27 25.84 10.12
CA ILE A 66 -3.45 25.12 8.86
C ILE A 66 -4.43 23.97 9.10
N LYS A 67 -5.35 23.78 8.16
CA LYS A 67 -6.19 22.59 8.08
C LYS A 67 -5.93 21.88 6.76
N VAL A 68 -5.78 20.56 6.83
CA VAL A 68 -5.61 19.72 5.65
C VAL A 68 -6.81 18.80 5.52
N PHE A 69 -7.40 18.76 4.34
CA PHE A 69 -8.59 17.96 4.05
C PHE A 69 -8.35 17.15 2.78
N ALA A 70 -8.60 15.83 2.86
CA ALA A 70 -8.71 15.02 1.66
C ALA A 70 -10.00 15.40 0.91
N LYS A 71 -9.87 15.72 -0.37
CA LYS A 71 -11.00 15.85 -1.30
C LYS A 71 -11.28 14.53 -2.00
N ASP A 72 -10.24 13.77 -2.31
CA ASP A 72 -10.33 12.46 -2.95
C ASP A 72 -9.12 11.58 -2.58
N GLY A 73 -9.30 10.27 -2.63
CA GLY A 73 -8.22 9.30 -2.43
C GLY A 73 -7.66 9.22 -1.02
N ALA A 74 -8.45 9.58 0.02
CA ALA A 74 -7.99 9.55 1.42
C ALA A 74 -7.46 8.16 1.84
N GLY A 75 -8.06 7.08 1.33
CA GLY A 75 -7.63 5.70 1.63
C GLY A 75 -6.31 5.28 0.97
N ALA A 76 -5.78 6.06 0.02
CA ALA A 76 -4.48 5.82 -0.58
C ALA A 76 -3.32 6.46 0.21
N MET A 77 -3.61 7.07 1.37
CA MET A 77 -2.62 7.67 2.26
C MET A 77 -2.68 7.00 3.64
N ALA A 78 -1.53 6.56 4.15
CA ALA A 78 -1.41 6.01 5.51
C ALA A 78 -1.33 7.13 6.55
N ASP A 79 -0.62 8.21 6.22
CA ASP A 79 -0.61 9.47 6.97
C ASP A 79 -0.83 10.62 5.98
N ALA A 80 -1.77 11.49 6.30
CA ALA A 80 -2.21 12.56 5.42
C ALA A 80 -2.32 13.87 6.18
N GLY A 81 -1.61 14.89 5.69
CA GLY A 81 -1.78 16.24 6.20
C GLY A 81 -1.08 16.51 7.52
N ARG A 82 -0.10 15.67 7.91
CA ARG A 82 0.70 15.92 9.11
C ARG A 82 1.51 17.19 8.91
N LEU A 83 1.39 18.10 9.87
CA LEU A 83 2.19 19.32 9.94
C LEU A 83 3.41 19.05 10.80
N GLU A 84 4.58 19.05 10.18
CA GLU A 84 5.84 18.91 10.90
C GLU A 84 6.45 20.27 11.20
N SER A 85 6.90 20.43 12.43
CA SER A 85 7.45 21.68 12.93
C SER A 85 8.95 21.53 13.23
N GLY A 86 9.75 22.25 12.44
CA GLY A 86 11.13 22.63 12.76
C GLY A 86 11.25 24.16 12.81
N ARG A 87 12.26 24.75 12.15
CA ARG A 87 12.23 26.20 11.85
C ARG A 87 11.21 26.56 10.76
N GLN A 88 10.73 25.57 10.02
CA GLN A 88 9.81 25.70 8.89
C GLN A 88 8.69 24.65 8.99
N GLN A 89 7.52 24.98 8.45
CA GLN A 89 6.35 24.12 8.37
C GLN A 89 6.28 23.36 7.04
N TYR A 90 5.86 22.09 7.12
CA TYR A 90 5.71 21.21 5.96
C TYR A 90 4.35 20.52 5.98
N LEU A 91 3.81 20.27 4.79
CA LEU A 91 2.81 19.23 4.55
C LEU A 91 3.57 17.90 4.37
N SER A 92 3.48 17.00 5.35
CA SER A 92 4.01 15.65 5.25
C SER A 92 2.91 14.67 4.81
N LEU A 93 3.24 13.82 3.84
CA LEU A 93 2.36 12.79 3.27
C LEU A 93 3.10 11.47 3.19
N THR A 94 2.43 10.40 3.61
CA THR A 94 2.92 9.03 3.45
C THR A 94 1.84 8.20 2.76
N PRO A 95 2.02 7.89 1.47
CA PRO A 95 1.18 6.94 0.75
C PRO A 95 1.02 5.60 1.48
N ALA A 96 -0.20 5.09 1.49
CA ALA A 96 -0.49 3.75 2.01
C ALA A 96 0.08 2.68 1.08
N ASP A 97 0.32 1.50 1.65
CA ASP A 97 0.67 0.27 0.95
C ASP A 97 -0.48 -0.15 -0.01
N ILE A 98 -0.49 0.42 -1.21
CA ILE A 98 -1.45 0.10 -2.27
C ILE A 98 -0.79 -0.72 -3.36
N PHE A 99 -1.25 -1.96 -3.52
CA PHE A 99 -0.64 -2.91 -4.47
C PHE A 99 -1.48 -3.11 -5.74
N THR A 100 -2.24 -2.08 -6.13
CA THR A 100 -3.00 -2.07 -7.38
C THR A 100 -2.06 -1.91 -8.57
N VAL A 101 -2.53 -2.34 -9.75
CA VAL A 101 -1.83 -2.11 -11.03
C VAL A 101 -2.01 -0.69 -11.53
N SER A 102 -3.18 -0.10 -11.30
CA SER A 102 -3.47 1.30 -11.63
C SER A 102 -3.06 2.21 -10.48
N THR A 103 -2.58 3.38 -10.85
CA THR A 103 -2.40 4.48 -9.89
C THR A 103 -3.75 5.03 -9.43
N GLN A 104 -3.79 5.56 -8.22
CA GLN A 104 -4.95 6.22 -7.63
C GLN A 104 -4.69 7.72 -7.55
N GLU A 105 -5.64 8.54 -7.98
CA GLU A 105 -5.53 9.98 -7.80
C GLU A 105 -5.84 10.35 -6.36
N VAL A 106 -5.04 11.27 -5.82
CA VAL A 106 -5.21 11.80 -4.46
C VAL A 106 -5.25 13.32 -4.55
N LYS A 107 -6.20 13.91 -3.84
CA LYS A 107 -6.42 15.36 -3.88
C LYS A 107 -6.61 15.89 -2.49
N TYR A 108 -5.83 16.90 -2.13
CA TYR A 108 -5.88 17.54 -0.82
C TYR A 108 -6.11 19.04 -0.95
N THR A 109 -6.82 19.59 0.03
CA THR A 109 -6.91 21.03 0.24
C THR A 109 -6.19 21.40 1.51
N VAL A 110 -5.24 22.33 1.39
CA VAL A 110 -4.52 22.95 2.50
C VAL A 110 -5.10 24.35 2.69
N ALA A 111 -5.74 24.58 3.82
CA ALA A 111 -6.41 25.84 4.14
C ALA A 111 -5.72 26.57 5.29
N LEU A 112 -5.43 27.84 5.09
CA LEU A 112 -4.95 28.77 6.10
C LEU A 112 -6.13 29.49 6.75
N GLN A 113 -6.18 29.45 8.08
CA GLN A 113 -7.19 30.14 8.88
C GLN A 113 -6.52 30.93 10.00
N LYS A 114 -7.21 31.94 10.55
CA LYS A 114 -6.77 32.55 11.81
C LYS A 114 -7.06 31.60 12.97
N LYS A 115 -6.19 31.51 13.97
CA LYS A 115 -6.30 30.52 15.05
C LYS A 115 -7.66 30.50 15.78
N ASN A 116 -8.27 31.68 15.90
CA ASN A 116 -9.55 31.91 16.59
C ASN A 116 -10.70 32.28 15.63
N SER A 117 -10.57 31.95 14.34
CA SER A 117 -11.65 32.12 13.37
C SER A 117 -11.80 30.86 12.50
N ASP A 118 -13.03 30.55 12.13
CA ASP A 118 -13.32 29.52 11.12
C ASP A 118 -13.23 30.07 9.69
N ASP A 119 -13.00 31.38 9.51
CA ASP A 119 -12.80 31.98 8.21
C ASP A 119 -11.50 31.48 7.56
N THR A 120 -11.65 30.90 6.39
CA THR A 120 -10.53 30.56 5.50
C THR A 120 -9.98 31.82 4.86
N LEU A 121 -8.72 32.13 5.17
CA LEU A 121 -7.99 33.29 4.64
C LEU A 121 -7.43 33.01 3.25
N SER A 122 -6.92 31.80 3.06
CA SER A 122 -6.33 31.31 1.81
C SER A 122 -6.41 29.79 1.77
N GLN A 123 -6.51 29.19 0.59
CA GLN A 123 -6.48 27.74 0.43
C GLN A 123 -5.82 27.35 -0.88
N VAL A 124 -5.11 26.22 -0.86
CA VAL A 124 -4.47 25.60 -2.02
C VAL A 124 -5.01 24.19 -2.18
N THR A 125 -5.29 23.81 -3.42
CA THR A 125 -5.55 22.42 -3.79
C THR A 125 -4.28 21.83 -4.37
N VAL A 126 -3.88 20.66 -3.90
CA VAL A 126 -2.74 19.88 -4.40
C VAL A 126 -3.21 18.49 -4.81
N GLN A 127 -2.61 17.93 -5.85
CA GLN A 127 -3.00 16.65 -6.41
C GLN A 127 -1.76 15.84 -6.80
N TRP A 128 -1.87 14.52 -6.62
CA TRP A 128 -0.86 13.55 -7.04
C TRP A 128 -1.52 12.26 -7.53
N LYS A 129 -0.71 11.38 -8.09
CA LYS A 129 -1.02 9.97 -8.26
C LYS A 129 -0.27 9.17 -7.21
N VAL A 130 -0.88 8.10 -6.71
CA VAL A 130 -0.25 7.14 -5.80
C VAL A 130 -0.24 5.78 -6.45
N GLY A 131 0.86 5.06 -6.33
CA GLY A 131 0.99 3.68 -6.77
C GLY A 131 2.39 3.38 -7.25
N TYR A 132 2.49 2.32 -8.05
CA TYR A 132 3.75 1.84 -8.59
C TYR A 132 3.81 2.04 -10.10
N PRO A 133 4.96 2.45 -10.65
CA PRO A 133 5.17 2.46 -12.10
C PRO A 133 5.34 1.03 -12.63
N ALA A 134 5.19 0.90 -13.96
CA ALA A 134 5.49 -0.33 -14.66
C ALA A 134 7.01 -0.51 -14.85
N ILE A 135 7.46 -1.77 -14.95
CA ILE A 135 8.85 -2.12 -15.29
C ILE A 135 9.24 -1.43 -16.62
N ASP A 136 10.49 -1.00 -16.75
CA ASP A 136 10.99 -0.45 -18.01
C ASP A 136 11.08 -1.57 -19.08
N ASP A 137 10.58 -1.28 -20.28
CA ASP A 137 10.54 -2.27 -21.38
C ASP A 137 11.91 -2.87 -21.72
N SER A 138 13.00 -2.14 -21.48
CA SER A 138 14.37 -2.62 -21.70
C SER A 138 14.82 -3.72 -20.73
N GLN A 139 14.13 -3.87 -19.59
CA GLN A 139 14.39 -4.89 -18.57
C GLN A 139 13.62 -6.19 -18.82
N LEU A 140 12.72 -6.20 -19.81
CA LEU A 140 11.84 -7.34 -20.08
C LEU A 140 12.55 -8.43 -20.88
N GLY A 141 12.34 -9.68 -20.47
CA GLY A 141 12.84 -10.86 -21.17
C GLY A 141 12.14 -12.13 -20.72
N ALA A 142 12.53 -13.27 -21.29
CA ALA A 142 12.04 -14.58 -20.85
C ALA A 142 12.28 -14.81 -19.35
N SER A 143 13.35 -14.21 -18.80
CA SER A 143 13.55 -14.01 -17.37
C SER A 143 13.54 -12.50 -17.11
N THR A 144 12.71 -12.05 -16.18
CA THR A 144 12.51 -10.63 -15.83
C THR A 144 12.70 -10.46 -14.32
N ALA A 145 13.63 -9.60 -13.93
CA ALA A 145 13.86 -9.26 -12.53
C ALA A 145 12.86 -8.20 -12.05
N ILE A 146 12.28 -8.40 -10.87
CA ILE A 146 11.31 -7.50 -10.26
C ILE A 146 12.04 -6.48 -9.38
N ASP A 147 12.00 -5.22 -9.82
CA ASP A 147 12.38 -4.05 -9.04
C ASP A 147 11.19 -3.56 -8.20
N LEU A 148 11.38 -3.37 -6.90
CA LEU A 148 10.31 -2.89 -6.00
C LEU A 148 9.95 -1.42 -6.22
N SER A 149 10.80 -0.65 -6.90
CA SER A 149 10.48 0.71 -7.34
C SER A 149 9.56 0.75 -8.55
N ALA A 150 9.49 -0.32 -9.34
CA ALA A 150 8.64 -0.43 -10.53
C ALA A 150 8.04 -1.85 -10.73
N PRO A 151 7.30 -2.42 -9.77
CA PRO A 151 6.91 -3.83 -9.76
C PRO A 151 5.70 -4.19 -10.65
N VAL A 152 5.12 -3.23 -11.38
CA VAL A 152 3.93 -3.48 -12.20
C VAL A 152 4.36 -4.03 -13.57
N ILE A 153 3.69 -5.08 -14.03
CA ILE A 153 3.81 -5.59 -15.39
C ILE A 153 2.46 -5.41 -16.08
N THR A 154 2.42 -4.68 -17.18
CA THR A 154 1.18 -4.47 -17.95
C THR A 154 0.83 -5.69 -18.79
N LYS A 155 -0.40 -5.71 -19.34
CA LYS A 155 -0.84 -6.77 -20.25
C LYS A 155 0.04 -6.85 -21.51
N GLU A 156 0.42 -5.70 -22.06
CA GLU A 156 1.30 -5.59 -23.22
C GLU A 156 2.70 -6.11 -22.90
N GLN A 157 3.22 -5.81 -21.71
CA GLN A 157 4.51 -6.29 -21.25
C GLN A 157 4.50 -7.81 -21.01
N PHE A 158 3.43 -8.37 -20.43
CA PHE A 158 3.27 -9.82 -20.36
C PHE A 158 3.25 -10.49 -21.73
N ALA A 159 2.61 -9.88 -22.74
CA ALA A 159 2.63 -10.39 -24.10
C ALA A 159 4.05 -10.35 -24.70
N ALA A 160 4.83 -9.31 -24.41
CA ALA A 160 6.23 -9.22 -24.82
C ALA A 160 7.11 -10.29 -24.14
N ILE A 161 6.95 -10.51 -22.84
CA ILE A 161 7.62 -11.56 -22.07
C ILE A 161 7.25 -12.95 -22.60
N GLN A 162 5.96 -13.20 -22.85
CA GLN A 162 5.47 -14.46 -23.43
C GLN A 162 6.13 -14.73 -24.79
N LYS A 163 6.24 -13.70 -25.65
CA LYS A 163 6.93 -13.81 -26.94
C LYS A 163 8.42 -14.14 -26.76
N ALA A 164 9.09 -13.54 -25.78
CA ALA A 164 10.49 -13.83 -25.47
C ALA A 164 10.70 -15.26 -24.94
N ALA A 165 9.78 -15.76 -24.12
CA ALA A 165 9.82 -17.12 -23.57
C ALA A 165 9.43 -18.22 -24.59
N GLY A 166 8.73 -17.85 -25.68
CA GLY A 166 8.33 -18.77 -26.74
C GLY A 166 7.35 -19.85 -26.24
N ALA A 167 7.68 -21.12 -26.49
CA ALA A 167 6.86 -22.25 -26.02
C ALA A 167 7.13 -22.64 -24.55
N GLY A 168 8.11 -22.01 -23.91
CA GLY A 168 8.53 -22.31 -22.54
C GLY A 168 7.75 -21.56 -21.46
N GLN A 169 8.34 -21.49 -20.28
CA GLN A 169 7.86 -20.69 -19.16
C GLN A 169 8.62 -19.35 -19.11
N ALA A 170 7.91 -18.30 -18.71
CA ALA A 170 8.54 -17.07 -18.29
C ALA A 170 9.00 -17.21 -16.84
N SER A 171 10.10 -16.55 -16.49
CA SER A 171 10.68 -16.55 -15.14
C SER A 171 10.63 -15.13 -14.57
N PHE A 172 10.06 -14.98 -13.38
CA PHE A 172 10.08 -13.72 -12.62
C PHE A 172 10.96 -13.92 -11.39
N THR A 173 11.91 -13.02 -11.16
CA THR A 173 12.89 -13.18 -10.07
C THR A 173 12.88 -11.97 -9.14
N GLY A 174 13.11 -12.22 -7.86
CA GLY A 174 13.31 -11.20 -6.85
C GLY A 174 14.28 -11.67 -5.78
N SER A 175 14.49 -10.84 -4.75
CA SER A 175 15.39 -11.21 -3.65
C SER A 175 14.85 -12.43 -2.92
N GLY A 176 15.56 -13.57 -3.04
CA GLY A 176 15.24 -14.82 -2.37
C GLY A 176 14.12 -15.66 -3.01
N TRP A 177 13.63 -15.31 -4.21
CA TRP A 177 12.58 -16.09 -4.87
C TRP A 177 12.64 -16.05 -6.40
N GLN A 178 12.10 -17.08 -7.03
CA GLN A 178 11.87 -17.18 -8.47
C GLN A 178 10.50 -17.82 -8.74
N PHE A 179 9.76 -17.32 -9.74
CA PHE A 179 8.49 -17.88 -10.17
C PHE A 179 8.51 -18.17 -11.66
N ASP A 180 8.44 -19.46 -12.02
CA ASP A 180 8.41 -19.92 -13.40
C ASP A 180 6.99 -20.34 -13.80
N VAL A 181 6.42 -19.68 -14.80
CA VAL A 181 5.02 -19.90 -15.20
C VAL A 181 4.84 -19.76 -16.71
N ARG A 182 3.90 -20.53 -17.26
CA ARG A 182 3.45 -20.33 -18.63
C ARG A 182 2.48 -19.16 -18.68
N LEU A 183 2.70 -18.24 -19.61
CA LEU A 183 1.82 -17.10 -19.84
C LEU A 183 0.88 -17.37 -21.02
N LEU A 184 -0.36 -16.89 -20.91
CA LEU A 184 -1.33 -16.83 -21.98
C LEU A 184 -2.30 -15.69 -21.70
N ASP A 185 -2.28 -14.65 -22.52
CA ASP A 185 -3.19 -13.49 -22.41
C ASP A 185 -3.32 -12.94 -20.97
N GLN A 186 -2.20 -12.91 -20.26
CA GLN A 186 -2.15 -12.58 -18.84
C GLN A 186 -2.53 -11.10 -18.61
N ASP A 187 -3.48 -10.86 -17.72
CA ASP A 187 -3.83 -9.51 -17.28
C ASP A 187 -2.70 -8.89 -16.47
N ALA A 188 -2.64 -7.56 -16.47
CA ALA A 188 -1.64 -6.80 -15.72
C ALA A 188 -1.60 -7.21 -14.25
N ALA A 189 -0.40 -7.21 -13.66
CA ALA A 189 -0.20 -7.64 -12.27
C ALA A 189 0.87 -6.79 -11.59
N ASN A 190 0.72 -6.62 -10.27
CA ASN A 190 1.71 -5.96 -9.43
C ASN A 190 2.48 -7.03 -8.64
N PHE A 191 3.77 -7.16 -8.91
CA PHE A 191 4.66 -8.13 -8.27
C PHE A 191 5.31 -7.61 -6.99
N HIS A 192 4.89 -6.45 -6.46
CA HIS A 192 5.48 -5.89 -5.26
C HIS A 192 5.52 -6.94 -4.15
N TYR A 193 6.72 -7.19 -3.62
CA TYR A 193 6.94 -8.19 -2.61
C TYR A 193 7.70 -7.62 -1.41
N SER A 194 7.52 -8.23 -0.24
CA SER A 194 8.17 -7.80 0.98
C SER A 194 8.52 -9.00 1.87
N ALA A 195 9.71 -8.93 2.47
CA ALA A 195 10.16 -9.86 3.51
C ALA A 195 9.93 -9.33 4.93
N GLN A 196 9.28 -8.17 5.08
CA GLN A 196 8.97 -7.61 6.39
C GLN A 196 8.07 -8.54 7.21
N ASN A 197 8.24 -8.47 8.53
CA ASN A 197 7.51 -9.25 9.52
C ASN A 197 5.98 -9.07 9.43
N ILE A 198 5.24 -10.18 9.56
CA ILE A 198 3.80 -10.21 9.88
C ILE A 198 3.65 -10.25 11.41
N ARG A 199 3.52 -9.07 12.04
CA ARG A 199 3.54 -8.92 13.51
C ARG A 199 2.62 -9.89 14.24
N GLU A 200 1.39 -10.03 13.79
CA GLU A 200 0.40 -10.95 14.39
C GLU A 200 0.85 -12.42 14.44
N ILE A 201 1.68 -12.87 13.50
CA ILE A 201 2.26 -14.23 13.54
C ILE A 201 3.39 -14.28 14.56
N SER A 202 4.34 -13.34 14.50
CA SER A 202 5.44 -13.29 15.46
C SER A 202 4.99 -13.08 16.90
N ASP A 203 3.97 -12.27 17.13
CA ASP A 203 3.42 -12.00 18.47
C ASP A 203 2.75 -13.25 19.04
N GLN A 204 2.13 -14.08 18.19
CA GLN A 204 1.51 -15.34 18.61
C GLN A 204 2.52 -16.47 18.83
N TYR A 205 3.66 -16.43 18.14
CA TYR A 205 4.73 -17.42 18.24
C TYR A 205 6.09 -16.73 18.46
N PRO A 206 6.31 -16.10 19.63
CA PRO A 206 7.49 -15.27 19.87
C PRO A 206 8.81 -16.06 19.93
N ASP A 207 8.72 -17.37 20.19
CA ASP A 207 9.88 -18.27 20.29
C ASP A 207 10.21 -18.95 18.95
N ALA A 208 9.40 -18.74 17.91
CA ALA A 208 9.63 -19.32 16.60
C ALA A 208 10.38 -18.33 15.69
N ASP A 209 11.36 -18.85 14.95
CA ASP A 209 12.04 -18.08 13.93
C ASP A 209 11.23 -18.12 12.63
N PHE A 210 11.08 -16.96 11.98
CA PHE A 210 10.29 -16.82 10.77
C PHE A 210 11.04 -16.11 9.64
N ARG A 211 10.80 -16.58 8.41
CA ARG A 211 11.06 -15.82 7.18
C ARG A 211 9.76 -15.59 6.44
N PHE A 212 9.53 -14.36 6.00
CA PHE A 212 8.32 -13.96 5.30
C PHE A 212 8.62 -13.66 3.84
N LEU A 213 7.68 -14.00 2.96
CA LEU A 213 7.62 -13.48 1.61
C LEU A 213 6.18 -13.15 1.28
N ARG A 214 5.89 -11.88 1.03
CA ARG A 214 4.52 -11.41 0.79
C ARG A 214 4.42 -10.68 -0.51
N PHE A 215 3.63 -11.20 -1.45
CA PHE A 215 3.24 -10.47 -2.66
C PHE A 215 1.98 -9.65 -2.40
N GLY A 216 2.13 -8.32 -2.35
CA GLY A 216 1.05 -7.40 -2.04
C GLY A 216 -0.06 -7.42 -3.10
N GLY A 217 0.31 -7.46 -4.38
CA GLY A 217 -0.65 -7.47 -5.49
C GLY A 217 -1.30 -8.82 -5.76
N LYS A 218 -0.88 -9.88 -5.05
CA LYS A 218 -1.34 -11.28 -5.18
C LYS A 218 -1.54 -11.74 -6.65
N PRO A 219 -0.53 -11.61 -7.54
CA PRO A 219 -0.64 -12.01 -8.95
C PRO A 219 -1.23 -13.41 -9.13
N SER A 220 -2.17 -13.54 -10.06
CA SER A 220 -2.87 -14.78 -10.37
C SER A 220 -2.71 -15.14 -11.85
N PHE A 221 -2.56 -16.43 -12.14
CA PHE A 221 -2.21 -16.96 -13.44
C PHE A 221 -3.15 -18.11 -13.83
N ASP A 222 -3.40 -18.24 -15.14
CA ASP A 222 -4.22 -19.34 -15.68
C ASP A 222 -3.57 -20.72 -15.47
N PHE A 223 -2.24 -20.75 -15.59
CA PHE A 223 -1.42 -21.94 -15.41
C PHE A 223 -0.78 -21.99 -14.02
N SER A 224 -0.60 -23.20 -13.50
CA SER A 224 0.23 -23.39 -12.32
C SER A 224 1.68 -23.11 -12.68
N GLY A 225 2.30 -22.22 -11.91
CA GLY A 225 3.74 -21.98 -11.96
C GLY A 225 4.46 -22.62 -10.78
N ARG A 226 5.78 -22.67 -10.86
CA ARG A 226 6.68 -23.12 -9.81
C ARG A 226 7.21 -21.89 -9.07
N LEU A 227 6.87 -21.74 -7.79
CA LEU A 227 7.53 -20.78 -6.91
C LEU A 227 8.67 -21.48 -6.18
N THR A 228 9.88 -20.99 -6.39
CA THR A 228 11.11 -21.44 -5.75
C THR A 228 11.57 -20.38 -4.76
N LEU A 229 11.90 -20.78 -3.54
CA LEU A 229 12.40 -19.91 -2.47
C LEU A 229 13.84 -20.30 -2.13
N ASP A 230 14.73 -19.32 -2.04
CA ASP A 230 16.08 -19.51 -1.49
C ASP A 230 15.98 -19.72 0.02
N VAL A 231 16.49 -20.85 0.49
CA VAL A 231 16.49 -21.24 1.89
C VAL A 231 17.90 -21.50 2.43
N ARG A 232 18.94 -21.05 1.73
CA ARG A 232 20.34 -21.24 2.16
C ARG A 232 20.57 -20.81 3.59
N GLU A 233 20.07 -19.63 3.97
CA GLU A 233 20.28 -19.09 5.32
C GLU A 233 19.56 -19.90 6.40
N VAL A 234 18.40 -20.50 6.10
CA VAL A 234 17.62 -21.25 7.09
C VAL A 234 17.97 -22.73 7.12
N LEU A 235 18.48 -23.31 6.03
CA LEU A 235 18.88 -24.72 5.97
C LEU A 235 20.01 -25.06 6.94
N ASP A 236 20.88 -24.09 7.21
CA ASP A 236 21.99 -24.26 8.17
C ASP A 236 21.56 -23.99 9.62
N GLN A 237 20.40 -23.35 9.83
CA GLN A 237 19.92 -22.90 11.14
C GLN A 237 18.80 -23.78 11.70
N TYR A 238 17.93 -24.30 10.84
CA TYR A 238 16.73 -25.02 11.24
C TYR A 238 16.93 -26.53 11.09
N ASP A 239 16.56 -27.27 12.13
CA ASP A 239 16.55 -28.74 12.10
C ASP A 239 15.49 -29.26 11.11
N GLU A 240 14.32 -28.62 11.11
CA GLU A 240 13.23 -28.87 10.18
C GLU A 240 12.68 -27.56 9.61
N ILE A 241 12.29 -27.57 8.34
CA ILE A 241 11.69 -26.42 7.66
C ILE A 241 10.19 -26.66 7.53
N TYR A 242 9.39 -25.70 7.95
CA TYR A 242 7.96 -25.70 7.74
C TYR A 242 7.56 -24.52 6.85
N LEU A 243 6.76 -24.77 5.82
CA LEU A 243 6.27 -23.75 4.90
C LEU A 243 4.76 -23.59 5.05
N TYR A 244 4.30 -22.34 5.13
CA TYR A 244 2.90 -21.99 5.25
C TYR A 244 2.49 -20.97 4.20
N ARG A 245 1.24 -21.06 3.74
CA ARG A 245 0.49 -19.99 3.11
C ARG A 245 -0.26 -19.22 4.18
N TYR A 246 -0.03 -17.91 4.27
CA TYR A 246 -0.85 -17.03 5.09
C TYR A 246 -1.96 -16.41 4.24
N LEU A 247 -3.22 -16.71 4.60
CA LEU A 247 -4.39 -16.24 3.89
C LEU A 247 -5.47 -15.84 4.89
N ASP A 248 -5.87 -14.57 4.85
CA ASP A 248 -7.00 -13.99 5.59
C ASP A 248 -7.01 -14.37 7.09
N GLY A 249 -5.87 -14.20 7.76
CA GLY A 249 -5.77 -14.51 9.18
C GLY A 249 -5.45 -15.97 9.49
N VAL A 250 -5.24 -16.84 8.50
CA VAL A 250 -5.06 -18.28 8.72
C VAL A 250 -3.78 -18.79 8.06
N LEU A 251 -3.03 -19.62 8.80
CA LEU A 251 -1.85 -20.34 8.32
C LEU A 251 -2.22 -21.73 7.82
N TYR A 252 -1.98 -21.96 6.52
CA TYR A 252 -2.17 -23.25 5.88
C TYR A 252 -0.81 -23.89 5.57
N ALA A 253 -0.56 -25.08 6.09
CA ALA A 253 0.69 -25.80 5.85
C ALA A 253 0.78 -26.23 4.38
N LEU A 254 1.94 -26.02 3.76
CA LEU A 254 2.22 -26.39 2.39
C LEU A 254 3.21 -27.54 2.34
N LYS A 255 2.99 -28.46 1.41
CA LYS A 255 4.02 -29.41 0.98
C LYS A 255 4.93 -28.72 -0.02
N TYR A 256 6.22 -28.99 0.08
CA TYR A 256 7.24 -28.42 -0.81
C TYR A 256 8.25 -29.51 -1.22
N ASP A 257 8.89 -29.28 -2.37
CA ASP A 257 10.03 -30.06 -2.82
C ASP A 257 11.32 -29.36 -2.35
N LEU A 258 12.20 -30.07 -1.63
CA LEU A 258 13.50 -29.56 -1.19
C LEU A 258 14.59 -29.99 -2.16
N ASP A 259 15.33 -29.01 -2.69
CA ASP A 259 16.59 -29.23 -3.40
C ASP A 259 17.74 -28.79 -2.48
N ARG A 260 18.46 -29.76 -1.91
CA ARG A 260 19.57 -29.49 -0.99
C ARG A 260 20.81 -28.96 -1.70
N ASP A 261 21.03 -29.33 -2.96
CA ASP A 261 22.20 -28.90 -3.72
C ASP A 261 22.03 -27.45 -4.15
N ALA A 262 20.83 -27.08 -4.62
CA ALA A 262 20.48 -25.71 -4.93
C ALA A 262 20.17 -24.86 -3.69
N GLN A 263 19.95 -25.50 -2.54
CA GLN A 263 19.51 -24.88 -1.28
C GLN A 263 18.19 -24.10 -1.44
N THR A 264 17.20 -24.74 -2.09
CA THR A 264 15.88 -24.14 -2.37
C THR A 264 14.73 -25.04 -1.97
N ILE A 265 13.57 -24.44 -1.68
CA ILE A 265 12.30 -25.16 -1.62
C ILE A 265 11.37 -24.69 -2.74
N SER A 266 10.55 -25.59 -3.28
CA SER A 266 9.64 -25.28 -4.38
C SER A 266 8.20 -25.71 -4.10
N ILE A 267 7.25 -24.91 -4.55
CA ILE A 267 5.81 -25.24 -4.56
C ILE A 267 5.19 -24.96 -5.92
N GLN A 268 4.06 -25.63 -6.21
CA GLN A 268 3.21 -25.31 -7.35
C GLN A 268 2.07 -24.39 -6.92
N THR A 269 1.85 -23.30 -7.63
CA THR A 269 0.76 -22.36 -7.36
C THR A 269 0.30 -21.62 -8.62
N LYS A 270 -0.99 -21.32 -8.67
CA LYS A 270 -1.58 -20.38 -9.65
C LYS A 270 -1.63 -18.95 -9.15
N GLN A 271 -1.38 -18.71 -7.87
CA GLN A 271 -1.48 -17.40 -7.26
C GLN A 271 -0.37 -17.15 -6.25
N LEU A 272 0.36 -16.06 -6.45
CA LEU A 272 1.34 -15.55 -5.49
C LEU A 272 0.64 -14.83 -4.33
N GLY A 273 1.31 -14.67 -3.20
CA GLY A 273 0.74 -14.01 -2.01
C GLY A 273 1.63 -14.16 -0.80
N SER A 274 1.11 -14.49 0.39
CA SER A 274 1.93 -14.49 1.60
C SER A 274 2.37 -15.88 2.01
N TYR A 275 3.68 -16.07 2.13
CA TYR A 275 4.34 -17.30 2.53
C TYR A 275 5.18 -17.07 3.77
N VAL A 276 5.20 -18.08 4.64
CA VAL A 276 5.92 -18.05 5.91
C VAL A 276 6.74 -19.33 6.03
N ILE A 277 8.04 -19.19 6.23
CA ILE A 277 8.93 -20.29 6.59
C ILE A 277 9.16 -20.21 8.09
N SER A 278 9.12 -21.35 8.78
CA SER A 278 9.37 -21.44 10.22
C SER A 278 10.20 -22.66 10.57
N ASP A 279 10.95 -22.55 11.66
CA ASP A 279 11.61 -23.66 12.37
C ASP A 279 10.65 -24.46 13.26
N THR A 280 9.47 -23.89 13.53
CA THR A 280 8.50 -24.43 14.48
C THR A 280 7.25 -24.91 13.77
N ARG A 281 6.82 -26.14 14.08
CA ARG A 281 5.61 -26.72 13.49
C ARG A 281 4.34 -26.06 14.05
N ILE A 282 3.67 -25.29 13.22
CA ILE A 282 2.33 -24.77 13.44
C ILE A 282 1.28 -25.71 12.81
N PRO A 283 0.17 -26.04 13.50
CA PRO A 283 -0.90 -26.84 12.92
C PRO A 283 -1.53 -26.20 11.66
N ASN A 284 -1.90 -27.01 10.68
CA ASN A 284 -2.60 -26.53 9.48
C ASN A 284 -3.96 -25.93 9.83
N GLY A 285 -4.31 -24.79 9.23
CA GLY A 285 -5.57 -24.09 9.47
C GLY A 285 -5.59 -23.30 10.77
N THR A 286 -4.43 -22.97 11.33
CA THR A 286 -4.36 -22.19 12.56
C THR A 286 -4.72 -20.73 12.29
N ALA A 287 -5.74 -20.23 12.98
CA ALA A 287 -6.08 -18.82 12.98
C ALA A 287 -5.04 -18.01 13.77
N VAL A 288 -4.70 -16.85 13.25
CA VAL A 288 -3.77 -15.90 13.83
C VAL A 288 -4.57 -14.77 14.47
N HIS A 289 -4.48 -14.64 15.79
CA HIS A 289 -5.30 -13.68 16.55
C HIS A 289 -4.74 -12.26 16.40
N GLY A 290 -5.45 -11.42 15.65
CA GLY A 290 -5.02 -10.06 15.28
C GLY A 290 -5.68 -9.59 13.98
N ALA A 291 -6.06 -10.53 13.11
CA ALA A 291 -6.86 -10.28 11.93
C ALA A 291 -8.30 -9.89 12.32
N SER A 292 -8.68 -8.63 12.08
CA SER A 292 -10.07 -8.20 12.21
C SER A 292 -10.91 -8.81 11.09
N SER A 293 -11.47 -9.99 11.29
CA SER A 293 -12.76 -10.39 10.71
C SER A 293 -13.34 -11.61 11.43
N GLY A 294 -14.54 -11.44 11.99
CA GLY A 294 -15.30 -12.50 12.64
C GLY A 294 -15.81 -13.50 11.61
N GLY A 295 -15.16 -14.65 11.54
CA GLY A 295 -15.65 -15.85 10.86
C GLY A 295 -15.57 -17.02 11.84
N SER A 296 -16.70 -17.70 12.07
CA SER A 296 -16.72 -18.92 12.87
C SER A 296 -16.14 -20.06 12.03
N PHE A 297 -15.00 -20.64 12.43
CA PHE A 297 -14.36 -21.73 11.71
C PHE A 297 -14.65 -23.08 12.37
N VAL A 298 -15.16 -24.02 11.57
CA VAL A 298 -15.30 -25.44 11.93
C VAL A 298 -13.97 -26.14 11.67
N SER A 299 -13.45 -26.82 12.68
CA SER A 299 -12.28 -27.70 12.60
C SER A 299 -12.59 -28.93 11.75
N GLY A 300 -11.88 -29.12 10.64
CA GLY A 300 -11.98 -30.30 9.79
C GLY A 300 -10.60 -30.82 9.40
N ALA A 301 -10.30 -32.05 9.79
CA ALA A 301 -9.07 -32.78 9.52
C ALA A 301 -8.86 -33.09 8.02
N ASP A 302 -7.58 -33.19 7.64
CA ASP A 302 -7.00 -33.78 6.42
C ASP A 302 -7.86 -33.72 5.16
N LYS A 303 -7.69 -32.64 4.39
CA LYS A 303 -7.98 -32.59 2.95
C LYS A 303 -6.92 -31.74 2.24
N ASP A 304 -6.64 -32.12 1.00
CA ASP A 304 -5.62 -31.58 0.11
C ASP A 304 -5.50 -30.05 0.12
N ASN A 305 -4.28 -29.57 -0.21
CA ASN A 305 -3.87 -28.17 -0.33
C ASN A 305 -5.07 -27.26 -0.68
N PRO A 306 -5.43 -26.25 0.14
CA PRO A 306 -6.62 -25.45 -0.08
C PRO A 306 -6.68 -24.93 -1.52
N SER A 307 -7.85 -25.08 -2.14
CA SER A 307 -8.13 -24.76 -3.55
C SER A 307 -7.47 -23.44 -3.98
N THR A 308 -6.43 -23.54 -4.82
CA THR A 308 -5.69 -22.40 -5.40
C THR A 308 -6.41 -21.82 -6.62
N GLY A 309 -7.71 -21.54 -6.50
CA GLY A 309 -8.53 -20.94 -7.55
C GLY A 309 -9.31 -21.98 -8.36
N GLY A 310 -10.58 -22.15 -8.00
CA GLY A 310 -11.49 -23.06 -8.70
C GLY A 310 -12.83 -23.27 -8.00
N ALA A 311 -13.45 -22.22 -7.45
CA ALA A 311 -14.88 -22.18 -7.15
C ALA A 311 -15.28 -20.72 -6.99
N GLY A 312 -16.30 -20.28 -7.72
CA GLY A 312 -16.70 -18.88 -7.80
C GLY A 312 -17.00 -18.28 -6.44
N PHE A 313 -16.23 -17.28 -6.04
CA PHE A 313 -16.66 -16.34 -5.01
C PHE A 313 -17.58 -15.32 -5.68
N ILE A 314 -18.86 -15.40 -5.35
CA ILE A 314 -19.81 -14.32 -5.56
C ILE A 314 -19.19 -13.10 -4.86
N GLY A 315 -18.78 -12.11 -5.66
CA GLY A 315 -18.31 -10.83 -5.15
C GLY A 315 -19.44 -10.17 -4.35
N ILE A 316 -19.35 -10.26 -3.03
CA ILE A 316 -20.19 -9.44 -2.16
C ILE A 316 -19.55 -8.05 -2.20
N ILE A 317 -20.11 -7.15 -3.03
CA ILE A 317 -19.81 -5.72 -2.97
C ILE A 317 -20.39 -5.22 -1.63
N PRO A 318 -19.60 -4.77 -0.65
CA PRO A 318 -20.16 -4.00 0.44
C PRO A 318 -20.60 -2.66 -0.12
N ALA A 319 -21.91 -2.49 -0.33
CA ALA A 319 -22.51 -1.17 -0.49
C ALA A 319 -22.33 -0.41 0.84
N LEU A 320 -21.40 0.54 0.87
CA LEU A 320 -21.19 1.42 2.00
C LEU A 320 -22.35 2.43 2.09
N ALA A 321 -23.38 2.09 2.87
CA ALA A 321 -24.43 3.04 3.23
C ALA A 321 -23.94 3.95 4.37
N VAL A 322 -23.58 5.19 4.06
CA VAL A 322 -23.25 6.23 5.04
C VAL A 322 -24.55 6.79 5.61
N LEU A 323 -24.92 6.40 6.83
CA LEU A 323 -25.93 7.10 7.62
C LEU A 323 -25.25 8.22 8.42
N PHE A 324 -25.47 9.47 8.02
CA PHE A 324 -25.17 10.63 8.85
C PHE A 324 -26.23 10.75 9.96
N ALA A 325 -25.84 10.41 11.19
CA ALA A 325 -26.59 10.83 12.38
C ALA A 325 -26.18 12.27 12.71
N THR A 326 -26.94 13.25 12.22
CA THR A 326 -26.85 14.64 12.67
C THR A 326 -27.44 14.76 14.07
N GLY A 327 -26.56 14.99 15.05
CA GLY A 327 -26.96 15.45 16.38
C GLY A 327 -27.54 16.86 16.30
N GLY A 328 -28.84 16.99 16.47
CA GLY A 328 -29.53 18.26 16.70
C GLY A 328 -29.89 18.39 18.18
N ALA A 329 -29.22 19.30 18.89
CA ALA A 329 -29.69 19.79 20.17
C ALA A 329 -30.80 20.83 19.96
N ALA A 330 -31.94 20.70 20.64
CA ALA A 330 -32.82 21.84 20.91
C ALA A 330 -33.73 21.63 22.14
N ALA A 331 -33.67 22.62 23.02
CA ALA A 331 -34.74 23.20 23.83
C ALA A 331 -35.31 22.44 25.03
N VAL A 332 -34.88 22.92 26.20
CA VAL A 332 -35.67 23.03 27.44
C VAL A 332 -37.02 23.72 27.16
N ALA A 333 -38.12 23.10 27.59
CA ALA A 333 -39.36 23.82 27.90
C ALA A 333 -39.98 23.26 29.17
N LYS A 334 -40.04 24.11 30.19
CA LYS A 334 -40.64 23.90 31.50
C LYS A 334 -42.04 24.50 31.44
N SER A 335 -43.12 23.72 31.55
CA SER A 335 -44.39 24.27 32.06
C SER A 335 -45.34 23.22 32.63
N ARG A 336 -45.78 23.52 33.85
CA ARG A 336 -46.83 22.90 34.67
C ARG A 336 -48.20 22.73 33.99
N ARG A 337 -48.97 21.78 34.55
CA ARG A 337 -50.44 21.67 34.75
C ARG A 337 -50.84 20.24 34.34
N LYS A 338 -51.57 19.45 35.12
CA LYS A 338 -52.46 19.68 36.27
C LYS A 338 -52.40 18.43 37.15
#